data_AF-A0A922NW00-F1
#
_entry.id   AF-A0A922NW00-F1
#
_cell.length_a   1.000
_cell.length_b   1.000
_cell.length_c   1.000
_cell.angle_alpha   90.00
_cell.angle_beta   90.00
_cell.angle_gamma   90.00
#
_symmetry.space_group_name_H-M   'P 1'
#
loop_
_entity.id
_entity.type
_entity.pdbx_description
1 polymer ?
#
loop_
_entity_poly.entity_id
_entity_poly.type
_entity_poly.pdbx_seq_one_letter_code
_entity_poly.pdbx_strand_id
1 'polypeptide(L)'
;MDKDIVPELLKAIQREFEQSYGVSDVVKKSFEALKEKKATYATANEFAIEVGEILSKALIGSVSSSKLPDGKMYYNIAKRLLGETLGSNYELISDYAGDVQKVLNEQAKINLKVQYPPLNQNKIDGLVNRLDSEPVFDDVKWLLDEPIVNFSQSIVDDCIRANVEFHANVGLLPQIVREEGGKCCEWCRELVGVYRYPKVPQDVYRRHQRCRCKVDYDPKTGKVRDIWSKLWRKKEQSSKIEERKKIDHSVKISRSRKRALELGIESNPVRRQLLPKSEEKIIKEVSGGDATKGSCSSAAFAYIGNKAGYKVLDFRGGDSCHLFATNGAIKDIANLDGVKSMIINHTNDISATKQLVNAMELDKEYYLATGGHAAIVKKTENEIQYLELQHPVSGKNGFQKLDSYVLRNRFGCKQSHTSYGRKFEVPNILIEAESLGKNEEFHRLLNFINTSQDKQQKGVNGHVR
;
A
#
# COMPACT_ATOMS: atom_id res chain seq x y z
N MET A 1 34.62 -2.29 -31.57
CA MET A 1 34.11 -1.63 -30.36
C MET A 1 33.18 -0.54 -30.84
N ASP A 2 31.88 -0.78 -30.77
CA ASP A 2 30.90 0.22 -31.16
C ASP A 2 30.98 1.41 -30.19
N LYS A 3 31.02 2.62 -30.74
CA LYS A 3 31.10 3.87 -29.97
C LYS A 3 29.84 3.98 -29.10
N ASP A 4 29.98 4.19 -27.79
CA ASP A 4 28.83 4.50 -26.92
C ASP A 4 28.24 5.86 -27.33
N ILE A 5 27.08 5.82 -27.98
CA ILE A 5 26.39 7.01 -28.49
C ILE A 5 25.59 7.75 -27.42
N VAL A 6 25.28 7.11 -26.29
CA VAL A 6 24.37 7.65 -25.26
C VAL A 6 24.88 8.97 -24.66
N PRO A 7 26.17 9.11 -24.28
CA PRO A 7 26.67 10.37 -23.72
C PRO A 7 26.58 11.56 -24.68
N GLU A 8 26.75 11.30 -25.99
CA GLU A 8 26.65 12.34 -27.03
C GLU A 8 25.20 12.78 -27.22
N LEU A 9 24.26 11.83 -27.23
CA LEU A 9 22.82 12.11 -27.28
C LEU A 9 22.35 12.89 -26.05
N LEU A 10 22.76 12.49 -24.83
CA LEU A 10 22.38 13.18 -23.60
C LEU A 10 22.85 14.64 -23.59
N LYS A 11 24.08 14.92 -24.04
CA LYS A 11 24.59 16.30 -24.16
C LYS A 11 23.80 17.13 -25.17
N ALA A 12 23.41 16.53 -26.30
CA ALA A 12 22.60 17.22 -27.30
C ALA A 12 21.20 17.57 -26.75
N ILE A 13 20.53 16.59 -26.13
CA ILE A 13 19.21 16.77 -25.50
C ILE A 13 19.28 17.83 -24.41
N GLN A 14 20.28 17.76 -23.53
CA GLN A 14 20.44 18.73 -22.44
C GLN A 14 20.60 20.15 -22.99
N ARG A 15 21.45 20.33 -24.01
CA ARG A 15 21.65 21.65 -24.63
C ARG A 15 20.39 22.20 -25.28
N GLU A 16 19.67 21.38 -26.05
CA GLU A 16 18.41 21.77 -26.69
C GLU A 16 17.32 22.11 -25.67
N PHE A 17 17.24 21.32 -24.59
CA PHE A 17 16.33 21.53 -23.48
C PHE A 17 16.65 22.85 -22.77
N GLU A 18 17.89 23.08 -22.33
CA GLU A 18 18.31 24.29 -21.62
C GLU A 18 18.08 25.56 -22.45
N GLN A 19 18.38 25.51 -23.75
CA GLN A 19 18.16 26.63 -24.65
C GLN A 19 16.67 26.99 -24.76
N SER A 20 15.81 25.98 -24.97
CA SER A 20 14.37 26.18 -25.10
C SER A 20 13.71 26.57 -23.77
N TYR A 21 14.17 25.98 -22.67
CA TYR A 21 13.72 26.27 -21.31
C TYR A 21 14.04 27.71 -20.89
N GLY A 22 15.26 28.19 -21.18
CA GLY A 22 15.67 29.55 -20.82
C GLY A 22 14.91 30.66 -21.56
N VAL A 23 14.38 30.38 -22.75
CA VAL A 23 13.61 31.36 -23.53
C VAL A 23 12.09 31.25 -23.34
N SER A 24 11.59 30.16 -22.76
CA SER A 24 10.15 29.91 -22.61
C SER A 24 9.45 30.97 -21.74
N ASP A 25 8.46 31.64 -22.32
CA ASP A 25 7.64 32.63 -21.61
C ASP A 25 6.73 31.98 -20.57
N VAL A 26 6.30 30.73 -20.79
CA VAL A 26 5.44 29.99 -19.84
C VAL A 26 6.24 29.64 -18.59
N VAL A 27 7.50 29.21 -18.75
CA VAL A 27 8.42 28.97 -17.63
C VAL A 27 8.64 30.25 -16.83
N LYS A 28 8.95 31.37 -17.50
CA LYS A 28 9.15 32.68 -16.83
C LYS A 28 7.91 33.10 -16.04
N LYS A 29 6.73 33.08 -16.67
CA LYS A 29 5.45 33.42 -16.02
C LYS A 29 5.14 32.53 -14.82
N SER A 30 5.50 31.25 -14.89
CA SER A 30 5.31 30.30 -13.77
C SER A 30 6.14 30.74 -12.55
N PHE A 31 7.44 31.01 -12.73
CA PHE A 31 8.29 31.49 -11.65
C PHE A 31 7.91 32.89 -11.15
N GLU A 32 7.41 33.78 -12.01
CA GLU A 32 6.84 35.07 -11.61
C GLU A 32 5.62 34.89 -10.70
N ALA A 33 4.67 34.03 -11.09
CA ALA A 33 3.51 33.70 -10.26
C ALA A 33 3.92 33.09 -8.91
N LEU A 34 4.98 32.27 -8.89
CA LEU A 34 5.52 31.71 -7.65
C LEU A 34 6.11 32.80 -6.73
N LYS A 35 6.89 33.74 -7.29
CA LYS A 35 7.46 34.88 -6.55
C LYS A 35 6.36 35.80 -5.99
N GLU A 36 5.30 36.04 -6.75
CA GLU A 36 4.14 36.83 -6.33
C GLU A 36 3.24 36.08 -5.33
N LYS A 37 3.56 34.83 -4.98
CA LYS A 37 2.73 33.94 -4.16
C LYS A 37 1.32 33.74 -4.75
N LYS A 38 1.16 33.77 -6.08
CA LYS A 38 -0.12 33.52 -6.77
C LYS A 38 -0.16 32.16 -7.48
N ALA A 39 0.95 31.42 -7.48
CA ALA A 39 1.01 30.12 -8.12
C ALA A 39 0.10 29.10 -7.41
N THR A 40 -0.65 28.35 -8.20
CA THR A 40 -1.48 27.21 -7.76
C THR A 40 -1.06 25.94 -8.49
N TYR A 41 -1.72 24.81 -8.19
CA TYR A 41 -1.45 23.58 -8.91
C TYR A 41 -1.87 23.65 -10.38
N ALA A 42 -2.77 24.58 -10.75
CA ALA A 42 -3.01 24.91 -12.15
C ALA A 42 -1.76 25.47 -12.84
N THR A 43 -1.04 26.39 -12.19
CA THR A 43 0.25 26.91 -12.67
C THR A 43 1.30 25.81 -12.74
N ALA A 44 1.35 24.92 -11.74
CA ALA A 44 2.26 23.76 -11.76
C ALA A 44 1.97 22.79 -12.91
N ASN A 45 0.70 22.57 -13.23
CA ASN A 45 0.31 21.73 -14.37
C ASN A 45 0.68 22.38 -15.72
N GLU A 46 0.51 23.69 -15.87
CA GLU A 46 0.95 24.44 -17.06
C GLU A 46 2.47 24.39 -17.22
N PHE A 47 3.21 24.59 -16.13
CA PHE A 47 4.67 24.41 -16.10
C PHE A 47 5.07 23.00 -16.53
N ALA A 48 4.43 21.96 -15.97
CA ALA A 48 4.74 20.58 -16.32
C ALA A 48 4.42 20.23 -17.79
N ILE A 49 3.36 20.81 -18.37
CA ILE A 49 3.07 20.66 -19.80
C ILE A 49 4.20 21.28 -20.63
N GLU A 50 4.57 22.53 -20.35
CA GLU A 50 5.61 23.24 -21.09
C GLU A 50 6.96 22.50 -21.00
N VAL A 51 7.39 22.13 -19.80
CA VAL A 51 8.65 21.40 -19.59
C VAL A 51 8.62 20.05 -20.31
N GLY A 52 7.50 19.33 -20.25
CA GLY A 52 7.31 18.07 -20.96
C GLY A 52 7.36 18.23 -22.48
N GLU A 53 6.77 19.30 -23.03
CA GLU A 53 6.80 19.61 -24.47
C GLU A 53 8.20 20.02 -24.93
N ILE A 54 8.94 20.79 -24.13
CA ILE A 54 10.34 21.13 -24.41
C ILE A 54 11.21 19.87 -24.44
N LEU A 55 11.06 19.00 -23.43
CA LEU A 55 11.82 17.75 -23.36
C LEU A 55 11.47 16.80 -24.52
N SER A 56 10.18 16.67 -24.85
CA SER A 56 9.71 15.90 -26.00
C SER A 56 10.39 16.37 -27.29
N LYS A 57 10.39 17.69 -27.56
CA LYS A 57 11.02 18.27 -28.74
C LYS A 57 12.53 18.00 -28.77
N ALA A 58 13.22 18.14 -27.64
CA ALA A 58 14.65 17.86 -27.55
C ALA A 58 14.96 16.37 -27.80
N LEU A 59 14.17 15.46 -27.23
CA LEU A 59 14.29 14.02 -27.46
C LEU A 59 14.07 13.66 -28.94
N ILE A 60 13.01 14.18 -29.54
CA ILE A 60 12.62 13.90 -30.94
C ILE A 60 13.63 14.52 -31.94
N GLY A 61 14.20 15.68 -31.62
CA GLY A 61 15.20 16.35 -32.45
C GLY A 61 16.58 15.70 -32.36
N SER A 62 16.95 15.22 -31.17
CA SER A 62 18.27 14.65 -30.93
C SER A 62 18.38 13.17 -31.33
N VAL A 63 17.30 12.38 -31.21
CA VAL A 63 17.30 10.94 -31.49
C VAL A 63 16.72 10.65 -32.88
N SER A 64 17.47 9.93 -33.72
CA SER A 64 17.05 9.48 -35.05
C SER A 64 17.57 8.09 -35.35
N SER A 65 16.89 7.34 -36.24
CA SER A 65 17.33 6.01 -36.69
C SER A 65 18.78 6.02 -37.20
N SER A 66 19.20 7.08 -37.88
CA SER A 66 20.58 7.25 -38.37
C SER A 66 21.66 7.38 -37.29
N LYS A 67 21.29 7.79 -36.07
CA LYS A 67 22.21 7.92 -34.93
C LYS A 67 22.22 6.69 -34.03
N LEU A 68 21.31 5.75 -34.26
CA LEU A 68 21.14 4.53 -33.47
C LEU A 68 21.82 3.34 -34.16
N PRO A 69 22.29 2.32 -33.41
CA PRO A 69 22.87 1.13 -34.01
C PRO A 69 21.79 0.38 -34.79
N ASP A 70 22.07 0.08 -36.06
CA ASP A 70 21.15 -0.59 -36.98
C ASP A 70 19.75 0.05 -37.10
N GLY A 71 19.62 1.34 -36.75
CA GLY A 71 18.33 2.03 -36.73
C GLY A 71 17.42 1.66 -35.55
N LYS A 72 17.88 0.80 -34.64
CA LYS A 72 17.10 0.28 -33.52
C LYS A 72 17.41 0.99 -32.19
N MET A 73 16.37 1.30 -31.43
CA MET A 73 16.50 1.76 -30.05
C MET A 73 16.61 0.57 -29.10
N TYR A 74 17.83 0.15 -28.73
CA TYR A 74 18.01 -0.97 -27.80
C TYR A 74 17.62 -0.62 -26.35
N TYR A 75 17.15 -1.60 -25.60
CA TYR A 75 16.76 -1.46 -24.19
C TYR A 75 17.78 -0.71 -23.32
N ASN A 76 19.07 -1.04 -23.44
CA ASN A 76 20.14 -0.42 -22.66
C ASN A 76 20.36 1.07 -23.01
N ILE A 77 20.20 1.43 -24.28
CA ILE A 77 20.27 2.81 -24.77
C ILE A 77 19.06 3.58 -24.24
N ALA A 78 17.85 3.06 -24.46
CA ALA A 78 16.60 3.66 -23.99
C ALA A 78 16.58 3.83 -22.46
N LYS A 79 17.02 2.82 -21.70
CA LYS A 79 17.05 2.85 -20.23
C LYS A 79 17.95 3.96 -19.70
N ARG A 80 19.15 4.10 -20.24
CA ARG A 80 20.09 5.16 -19.83
C ARG A 80 19.56 6.53 -20.25
N LEU A 81 19.09 6.65 -21.49
CA LEU A 81 18.60 7.91 -22.04
C LEU A 81 17.38 8.44 -21.29
N LEU A 82 16.34 7.62 -21.13
CA LEU A 82 15.11 8.00 -20.43
C LEU A 82 15.29 8.07 -18.92
N GLY A 83 16.16 7.24 -18.33
CA GLY A 83 16.45 7.30 -16.90
C GLY A 83 17.02 8.66 -16.49
N GLU A 84 18.02 9.15 -17.22
CA GLU A 84 18.64 10.46 -16.94
C GLU A 84 17.70 11.63 -17.27
N THR A 85 17.07 11.61 -18.46
CA THR A 85 16.24 12.72 -18.92
C THR A 85 14.92 12.84 -18.14
N LEU A 86 14.19 11.74 -17.94
CA LEU A 86 12.94 11.75 -17.17
C LEU A 86 13.19 11.90 -15.66
N GLY A 87 14.35 11.45 -15.16
CA GLY A 87 14.80 11.70 -13.79
C GLY A 87 15.00 13.19 -13.53
N SER A 88 15.79 13.86 -14.38
CA SER A 88 16.01 15.32 -14.29
C SER A 88 14.71 16.10 -14.42
N ASN A 89 13.82 15.67 -15.33
CA ASN A 89 12.50 16.27 -15.50
C ASN A 89 11.61 16.12 -14.26
N TYR A 90 11.65 14.95 -13.62
CA TYR A 90 10.94 14.70 -12.37
C TYR A 90 11.45 15.60 -11.25
N GLU A 91 12.75 15.75 -11.07
CA GLU A 91 13.33 16.64 -10.06
C GLU A 91 12.82 18.07 -10.27
N LEU A 92 12.95 18.60 -11.48
CA LEU A 92 12.53 19.96 -11.82
C LEU A 92 11.03 20.22 -11.55
N ILE A 93 10.16 19.30 -11.97
CA ILE A 93 8.70 19.46 -11.80
C ILE A 93 8.28 19.24 -10.35
N SER A 94 8.86 18.26 -9.66
CA SER A 94 8.52 17.97 -8.26
C SER A 94 9.00 19.07 -7.31
N ASP A 95 10.16 19.68 -7.56
CA ASP A 95 10.66 20.84 -6.82
C ASP A 95 9.73 22.04 -7.01
N TYR A 96 9.39 22.38 -8.25
CA TYR A 96 8.46 23.48 -8.53
C TYR A 96 7.08 23.24 -7.90
N ALA A 97 6.53 22.02 -8.02
CA ALA A 97 5.25 21.66 -7.38
C ALA A 97 5.34 21.72 -5.85
N GLY A 98 6.49 21.36 -5.27
CA GLY A 98 6.76 21.48 -3.85
C GLY A 98 6.79 22.94 -3.37
N ASP A 99 7.41 23.83 -4.13
CA ASP A 99 7.42 25.26 -3.84
C ASP A 99 6.01 25.86 -3.92
N VAL A 100 5.22 25.48 -4.93
CA VAL A 100 3.80 25.86 -5.03
C VAL A 100 3.02 25.38 -3.81
N GLN A 101 3.19 24.12 -3.41
CA GLN A 101 2.53 23.57 -2.21
C GLN A 101 2.92 24.31 -0.94
N LYS A 102 4.20 24.71 -0.82
CA LYS A 102 4.68 25.51 0.31
C LYS A 102 3.98 26.86 0.38
N VAL A 103 3.85 27.56 -0.76
CA VAL A 103 3.09 28.81 -0.85
C VAL A 103 1.63 28.62 -0.43
N LEU A 104 0.97 27.56 -0.93
CA LEU A 104 -0.41 27.24 -0.57
C LEU A 104 -0.56 26.93 0.93
N ASN A 105 0.40 26.21 1.53
CA ASN A 105 0.42 25.92 2.96
C ASN A 105 0.60 27.19 3.80
N GLU A 106 1.52 28.07 3.42
CA GLU A 106 1.73 29.36 4.08
C GLU A 106 0.45 30.21 4.05
N GLN A 107 -0.22 30.30 2.90
CA GLN A 107 -1.47 31.04 2.74
C GLN A 107 -2.61 30.46 3.59
N ALA A 108 -2.68 29.13 3.68
CA ALA A 108 -3.66 28.43 4.49
C ALA A 108 -3.32 28.40 6.00
N LYS A 109 -2.17 28.97 6.40
CA LYS A 109 -1.61 28.94 7.77
C LYS A 109 -1.37 27.52 8.28
N ILE A 110 -0.91 26.64 7.41
CA ILE A 110 -0.61 25.24 7.69
C ILE A 110 0.91 25.10 7.85
N ASN A 111 1.37 24.76 9.06
CA ASN A 111 2.79 24.55 9.36
C ASN A 111 3.18 23.08 9.15
N LEU A 112 2.94 22.55 7.96
CA LEU A 112 3.26 21.17 7.60
C LEU A 112 4.32 21.12 6.49
N LYS A 113 5.22 20.14 6.60
CA LYS A 113 6.23 19.89 5.57
C LYS A 113 5.58 19.32 4.31
N VAL A 114 5.96 19.87 3.16
CA VAL A 114 5.60 19.37 1.84
C VAL A 114 6.08 17.92 1.69
N GLN A 115 5.25 17.07 1.10
CA GLN A 115 5.58 15.71 0.73
C GLN A 115 5.97 15.64 -0.74
N TYR A 116 7.03 14.88 -1.03
CA TYR A 116 7.51 14.62 -2.38
C TYR A 116 7.20 13.17 -2.77
N PRO A 117 6.42 12.91 -3.83
CA PRO A 117 6.13 11.54 -4.27
C PRO A 117 7.38 10.92 -4.90
N PRO A 118 7.71 9.64 -4.68
CA PRO A 118 8.88 9.03 -5.33
C PRO A 118 8.73 8.96 -6.85
N LEU A 119 9.86 9.05 -7.58
CA LEU A 119 9.91 8.85 -9.02
C LEU A 119 9.24 7.54 -9.44
N ASN A 120 8.31 7.62 -10.39
CA ASN A 120 7.58 6.46 -10.86
C ASN A 120 8.39 5.64 -11.87
N GLN A 121 9.29 4.80 -11.35
CA GLN A 121 10.19 4.00 -12.17
C GLN A 121 9.45 3.02 -13.09
N ASN A 122 8.29 2.50 -12.64
CA ASN A 122 7.48 1.59 -13.46
C ASN A 122 6.99 2.25 -14.77
N LYS A 123 6.69 3.55 -14.75
CA LYS A 123 6.30 4.29 -15.97
C LYS A 123 7.49 4.44 -16.93
N ILE A 124 8.68 4.74 -16.41
CA ILE A 124 9.91 4.83 -17.21
C ILE A 124 10.23 3.47 -17.83
N ASP A 125 10.25 2.41 -17.01
CA ASP A 125 10.54 1.05 -17.48
C ASP A 125 9.52 0.60 -18.55
N GLY A 126 8.25 1.00 -18.42
CA GLY A 126 7.22 0.77 -19.44
C GLY A 126 7.53 1.45 -20.78
N LEU A 127 7.96 2.72 -20.76
CA LEU A 127 8.39 3.44 -21.97
C LEU A 127 9.64 2.80 -22.60
N VAL A 128 10.62 2.44 -21.78
CA VAL A 128 11.87 1.79 -22.21
C VAL A 128 11.57 0.47 -22.92
N ASN A 129 10.74 -0.38 -22.32
CA ASN A 129 10.36 -1.67 -22.91
C ASN A 129 9.64 -1.49 -24.25
N ARG A 130 8.76 -0.50 -24.36
CA ARG A 130 8.04 -0.26 -25.62
C ARG A 130 8.96 0.33 -26.69
N LEU A 131 9.92 1.18 -26.34
CA LEU A 131 10.91 1.69 -27.31
C LEU A 131 11.81 0.60 -27.90
N ASP A 132 12.13 -0.45 -27.15
CA ASP A 132 12.96 -1.59 -27.63
C ASP A 132 12.19 -2.63 -28.45
N SER A 133 10.86 -2.54 -28.46
CA SER A 133 10.03 -3.61 -29.02
C SER A 133 9.97 -3.66 -30.55
N GLU A 134 10.25 -2.55 -31.24
CA GLU A 134 10.25 -2.50 -32.71
C GLU A 134 11.67 -2.54 -33.29
N PRO A 135 11.86 -3.11 -34.50
CA PRO A 135 13.17 -3.16 -35.16
C PRO A 135 13.66 -1.78 -35.62
N VAL A 136 12.75 -0.84 -35.90
CA VAL A 136 13.07 0.50 -36.39
C VAL A 136 12.55 1.54 -35.41
N PHE A 137 13.42 2.50 -35.04
CA PHE A 137 13.06 3.53 -34.07
C PHE A 137 11.92 4.46 -34.54
N ASP A 138 11.83 4.74 -35.83
CA ASP A 138 10.80 5.64 -36.36
C ASP A 138 9.37 5.15 -36.09
N ASP A 139 9.14 3.83 -35.97
CA ASP A 139 7.84 3.23 -35.65
C ASP A 139 7.41 3.48 -34.20
N VAL A 140 8.37 3.70 -33.30
CA VAL A 140 8.16 3.96 -31.86
C VAL A 140 8.47 5.40 -31.45
N LYS A 141 8.90 6.24 -32.39
CA LYS A 141 9.30 7.63 -32.16
C LYS A 141 8.21 8.46 -31.49
N TRP A 142 6.94 8.18 -31.78
CA TRP A 142 5.78 8.84 -31.17
C TRP A 142 5.71 8.67 -29.64
N LEU A 143 6.42 7.68 -29.06
CA LEU A 143 6.50 7.50 -27.62
C LEU A 143 7.28 8.60 -26.91
N LEU A 144 8.17 9.29 -27.64
CA LEU A 144 8.92 10.43 -27.13
C LEU A 144 8.15 11.75 -27.23
N ASP A 145 6.91 11.71 -27.75
CA ASP A 145 6.05 12.89 -27.89
C ASP A 145 5.10 13.04 -26.68
N GLU A 146 3.80 12.90 -26.93
CA GLU A 146 2.74 13.07 -25.95
C GLU A 146 2.89 12.21 -24.67
N PRO A 147 3.46 10.98 -24.68
CA PRO A 147 3.70 10.24 -23.44
C PRO A 147 4.68 10.93 -22.47
N ILE A 148 5.66 11.69 -22.97
CA ILE A 148 6.59 12.47 -22.14
C ILE A 148 5.86 13.63 -21.45
N VAL A 149 4.94 14.28 -22.16
CA VAL A 149 4.09 15.35 -21.62
C VAL A 149 3.11 14.79 -20.56
N ASN A 150 2.54 13.60 -20.80
CA ASN A 150 1.67 12.94 -19.81
C ASN A 150 2.45 12.47 -18.57
N PHE A 151 3.68 11.99 -18.75
CA PHE A 151 4.56 11.67 -17.63
C PHE A 151 4.80 12.93 -16.77
N SER A 152 5.13 14.05 -17.41
CA SER A 152 5.37 15.35 -16.77
C SER A 152 4.16 15.83 -15.95
N GLN A 153 2.96 15.85 -16.54
CA GLN A 153 1.73 16.19 -15.82
C GLN A 153 1.44 15.24 -14.65
N SER A 154 1.73 13.95 -14.82
CA SER A 154 1.45 12.97 -13.77
C SER A 154 2.31 13.15 -12.52
N ILE A 155 3.49 13.79 -12.63
CA ILE A 155 4.32 14.16 -11.48
C ILE A 155 3.59 15.18 -10.61
N VAL A 156 2.94 16.17 -11.23
CA VAL A 156 2.13 17.16 -10.52
C VAL A 156 0.94 16.50 -9.82
N ASP A 157 0.22 15.60 -10.51
CA ASP A 157 -0.89 14.86 -9.91
C ASP A 157 -0.45 13.99 -8.73
N ASP A 158 0.72 13.34 -8.85
CA ASP A 158 1.29 12.53 -7.78
C ASP A 158 1.73 13.40 -6.60
N CYS A 159 2.21 14.64 -6.85
CA CYS A 159 2.52 15.62 -5.79
C CYS A 159 1.26 16.07 -5.07
N ILE A 160 0.19 16.38 -5.80
CA ILE A 160 -1.13 16.72 -5.22
C ILE A 160 -1.58 15.57 -4.34
N ARG A 161 -1.58 14.35 -4.86
CA ARG A 161 -2.06 13.17 -4.12
C ARG A 161 -1.30 12.98 -2.81
N ALA A 162 0.03 13.03 -2.85
CA ALA A 162 0.87 12.85 -1.66
C ALA A 162 0.59 13.91 -0.57
N ASN A 163 0.46 15.18 -0.96
CA ASN A 163 0.22 16.27 -0.01
C ASN A 163 -1.22 16.28 0.52
N VAL A 164 -2.19 15.98 -0.33
CA VAL A 164 -3.60 15.90 0.07
C VAL A 164 -3.83 14.73 1.02
N GLU A 165 -3.26 13.55 0.73
CA GLU A 165 -3.32 12.39 1.62
C GLU A 165 -2.65 12.70 2.96
N PHE A 166 -1.49 13.34 2.95
CA PHE A 166 -0.81 13.76 4.16
C PHE A 166 -1.64 14.74 5.00
N HIS A 167 -2.21 15.77 4.37
CA HIS A 167 -3.08 16.74 5.06
C HIS A 167 -4.35 16.08 5.62
N ALA A 168 -4.96 15.15 4.88
CA ALA A 168 -6.10 14.39 5.37
C ALA A 168 -5.73 13.49 6.57
N ASN A 169 -4.56 12.85 6.53
CA ASN A 169 -4.07 11.98 7.60
C ASN A 169 -3.81 12.74 8.91
N VAL A 170 -3.45 14.02 8.85
CA VAL A 170 -3.31 14.88 10.04
C VAL A 170 -4.62 15.57 10.45
N GLY A 171 -5.75 15.16 9.87
CA GLY A 171 -7.09 15.61 10.27
C GLY A 171 -7.59 16.88 9.58
N LEU A 172 -6.91 17.37 8.54
CA LEU A 172 -7.44 18.45 7.70
C LEU A 172 -8.50 17.89 6.73
N LEU A 173 -9.32 18.77 6.18
CA LEU A 173 -10.34 18.42 5.18
C LEU A 173 -10.02 19.07 3.83
N PRO A 174 -8.92 18.64 3.17
CA PRO A 174 -8.51 19.20 1.89
C PRO A 174 -9.52 18.92 0.79
N GLN A 175 -9.58 19.82 -0.19
CA GLN A 175 -10.46 19.71 -1.35
C GLN A 175 -9.66 19.67 -2.65
N ILE A 176 -10.05 18.75 -3.52
CA ILE A 176 -9.53 18.67 -4.89
C ILE A 176 -10.59 19.18 -5.84
N VAL A 177 -10.17 19.98 -6.80
CA VAL A 177 -11.02 20.49 -7.87
C VAL A 177 -10.45 19.98 -9.19
N ARG A 178 -11.23 19.18 -9.93
CA ARG A 178 -10.86 18.77 -11.29
C ARG A 178 -11.64 19.62 -12.28
N GLU A 179 -10.90 20.33 -13.14
CA GLU A 179 -11.44 21.21 -14.18
C GLU A 179 -11.17 20.64 -15.58
N GLU A 180 -12.09 20.89 -16.51
CA GLU A 180 -11.93 20.45 -17.89
C GLU A 180 -10.92 21.31 -18.67
N GLY A 181 -10.14 20.68 -19.54
CA GLY A 181 -9.14 21.33 -20.39
C GLY A 181 -9.65 21.80 -21.76
N GLY A 182 -10.97 21.85 -21.99
CA GLY A 182 -11.59 22.07 -23.31
C GLY A 182 -11.48 20.85 -24.24
N LYS A 183 -12.55 20.57 -25.02
CA LYS A 183 -12.66 19.39 -25.92
C LYS A 183 -12.36 18.02 -25.26
N CYS A 184 -12.71 17.86 -23.98
CA CYS A 184 -12.45 16.64 -23.21
C CYS A 184 -13.38 15.48 -23.62
N CYS A 185 -12.89 14.23 -23.49
CA CYS A 185 -13.68 13.02 -23.72
C CYS A 185 -14.79 12.87 -22.66
N GLU A 186 -15.81 12.05 -22.94
CA GLU A 186 -16.95 11.85 -22.02
C GLU A 186 -16.49 11.39 -20.64
N TRP A 187 -15.55 10.44 -20.58
CA TRP A 187 -14.98 9.97 -19.32
C TRP A 187 -14.32 11.08 -18.49
N CYS A 188 -13.61 12.02 -19.12
CA CYS A 188 -13.03 13.16 -18.40
C CYS A 188 -14.11 14.14 -17.90
N ARG A 189 -15.17 14.37 -18.68
CA ARG A 189 -16.29 15.24 -18.26
C ARG A 189 -17.02 14.67 -17.05
N GLU A 190 -17.15 13.34 -16.96
CA GLU A 190 -17.76 12.67 -15.81
C GLU A 190 -16.94 12.80 -14.51
N LEU A 191 -15.63 13.03 -14.62
CA LEU A 191 -14.71 13.23 -13.50
C LEU A 191 -14.52 14.69 -13.10
N VAL A 192 -15.14 15.64 -13.82
CA VAL A 192 -15.10 17.06 -13.45
C VAL A 192 -15.91 17.25 -12.18
N GLY A 193 -15.33 17.95 -11.21
CA GLY A 193 -16.02 18.24 -9.97
C GLY A 193 -15.11 18.49 -8.78
N VAL A 194 -15.78 18.64 -7.65
CA VAL A 194 -15.16 18.95 -6.37
C VAL A 194 -15.18 17.72 -5.48
N TYR A 195 -14.00 17.25 -5.08
CA TYR A 195 -13.81 16.06 -4.27
C TYR A 195 -13.27 16.43 -2.89
N ARG A 196 -13.86 15.87 -1.83
CA ARG A 196 -13.45 16.11 -0.44
C ARG A 196 -12.81 14.87 0.14
N TYR A 197 -11.59 15.00 0.64
CA TYR A 197 -10.92 13.90 1.31
C TYR A 197 -11.64 13.50 2.62
N PRO A 198 -11.64 12.19 2.98
CA PRO A 198 -10.96 11.08 2.32
C PRO A 198 -11.77 10.43 1.16
N LYS A 199 -12.92 10.99 0.78
CA LYS A 199 -13.83 10.40 -0.22
C LYS A 199 -13.48 10.86 -1.64
N VAL A 200 -12.29 10.49 -2.11
CA VAL A 200 -11.82 10.83 -3.47
C VAL A 200 -11.52 9.54 -4.24
N PRO A 201 -12.25 9.26 -5.35
CA PRO A 201 -11.96 8.11 -6.21
C PRO A 201 -10.56 8.18 -6.81
N GLN A 202 -9.91 7.03 -6.98
CA GLN A 202 -8.57 6.97 -7.59
C GLN A 202 -8.55 7.52 -9.03
N ASP A 203 -9.68 7.39 -9.75
CA ASP A 203 -9.82 7.86 -11.13
C ASP A 203 -9.69 9.38 -11.28
N VAL A 204 -9.86 10.15 -10.20
CA VAL A 204 -9.67 11.62 -10.19
C VAL A 204 -8.25 12.03 -10.58
N TYR A 205 -7.27 11.14 -10.40
CA TYR A 205 -5.89 11.39 -10.80
C TYR A 205 -5.47 10.68 -12.09
N ARG A 206 -6.36 9.86 -12.68
CA ARG A 206 -6.05 9.15 -13.92
C ARG A 206 -6.20 10.09 -15.11
N ARG A 207 -5.28 9.92 -16.07
CA ARG A 207 -5.25 10.63 -17.35
C ARG A 207 -5.21 9.62 -18.49
N HIS A 208 -5.91 9.93 -19.58
CA HIS A 208 -5.73 9.26 -20.85
C HIS A 208 -4.73 10.04 -21.71
N GLN A 209 -4.30 9.45 -22.82
CA GLN A 209 -3.42 10.12 -23.79
C GLN A 209 -4.04 11.44 -24.28
N ARG A 210 -3.27 12.53 -24.35
CA ARG A 210 -3.72 13.88 -24.74
C ARG A 210 -4.71 14.54 -23.78
N CYS A 211 -4.78 14.09 -22.53
CA CYS A 211 -5.57 14.78 -21.52
C CYS A 211 -4.90 16.12 -21.14
N ARG A 212 -5.67 17.21 -21.21
CA ARG A 212 -5.26 18.56 -20.74
C ARG A 212 -6.11 19.06 -19.57
N CYS A 213 -6.86 18.16 -18.92
CA CYS A 213 -7.66 18.50 -17.72
C CYS A 213 -6.74 18.97 -16.59
N LYS A 214 -7.24 19.89 -15.76
CA LYS A 214 -6.48 20.43 -14.62
C LYS A 214 -6.98 19.77 -13.34
N VAL A 215 -6.06 19.45 -12.45
CA VAL A 215 -6.38 19.03 -11.08
C VAL A 215 -5.76 20.11 -10.18
N ASP A 216 -6.61 20.85 -9.49
CA ASP A 216 -6.20 21.87 -8.54
C ASP A 216 -6.45 21.39 -7.10
N TYR A 217 -5.66 21.92 -6.20
CA TYR A 217 -5.69 21.58 -4.79
C TYR A 217 -5.88 22.82 -3.93
N ASP A 218 -6.99 22.86 -3.18
CA ASP A 218 -7.26 23.86 -2.16
C ASP A 218 -7.13 23.25 -0.76
N PRO A 219 -6.08 23.61 0.01
CA PRO A 219 -5.94 23.15 1.39
C PRO A 219 -7.07 23.60 2.32
N LYS A 220 -7.82 24.66 1.94
CA LYS A 220 -8.78 25.40 2.78
C LYS A 220 -8.16 25.87 4.11
N THR A 221 -8.88 26.72 4.85
CA THR A 221 -8.39 27.19 6.15
C THR A 221 -8.05 25.99 7.02
N GLY A 222 -6.84 25.93 7.60
CA GLY A 222 -6.34 24.87 8.49
C GLY A 222 -7.12 24.69 9.81
N LYS A 223 -8.40 25.09 9.85
CA LYS A 223 -9.33 24.90 10.95
C LYS A 223 -9.85 23.46 10.94
N VAL A 224 -9.30 22.66 11.85
CA VAL A 224 -9.85 21.37 12.27
C VAL A 224 -11.24 21.63 12.84
N ARG A 225 -12.29 21.02 12.28
CA ARG A 225 -13.64 21.10 12.84
C ARG A 225 -13.78 20.00 13.90
N ASP A 226 -13.93 20.42 15.15
CA ASP A 226 -14.25 19.56 16.29
C ASP A 226 -15.53 18.74 16.00
N ILE A 227 -15.43 17.43 16.23
CA ILE A 227 -16.42 16.38 16.00
C ILE A 227 -17.66 16.58 16.91
N TRP A 228 -17.59 17.46 17.92
CA TRP A 228 -18.65 17.70 18.91
C TRP A 228 -19.65 18.83 18.63
N SER A 229 -19.76 19.35 17.40
CA SER A 229 -20.92 20.18 17.01
C SER A 229 -21.93 19.35 16.19
N LYS A 230 -22.68 18.46 16.86
CA LYS A 230 -23.89 17.83 16.30
C LYS A 230 -24.93 18.93 16.05
N LEU A 231 -25.25 19.22 14.78
CA LEU A 231 -26.55 19.76 14.37
C LEU A 231 -26.73 19.52 12.87
N TRP A 232 -27.58 18.56 12.54
CA TRP A 232 -28.11 18.36 11.20
C TRP A 232 -29.36 19.22 11.02
N ARG A 233 -29.43 19.98 9.93
CA ARG A 233 -30.68 20.20 9.19
C ARG A 233 -30.43 20.18 7.69
N LYS A 234 -31.31 19.45 7.01
CA LYS A 234 -31.39 19.17 5.56
C LYS A 234 -31.64 20.45 4.74
N LYS A 235 -31.12 20.49 3.51
CA LYS A 235 -31.95 20.76 2.32
C LYS A 235 -31.33 20.19 1.03
N GLU A 236 -32.09 19.26 0.46
CA GLU A 236 -32.28 18.88 -0.95
C GLU A 236 -31.20 19.18 -1.98
N GLN A 237 -30.63 18.12 -2.56
CA GLN A 237 -30.82 17.80 -3.98
C GLN A 237 -30.49 16.31 -4.23
N SER A 238 -31.51 15.48 -3.98
CA SER A 238 -31.70 14.15 -4.56
C SER A 238 -32.19 14.33 -6.00
N SER A 239 -31.51 13.81 -7.02
CA SER A 239 -32.12 12.69 -7.78
C SER A 239 -31.17 12.11 -8.84
N LYS A 240 -29.87 11.88 -8.56
CA LYS A 240 -28.99 11.07 -9.45
C LYS A 240 -28.01 10.13 -8.72
N ILE A 241 -28.12 10.02 -7.39
CA ILE A 241 -27.16 9.28 -6.55
C ILE A 241 -27.69 7.89 -6.14
N GLU A 242 -29.00 7.64 -6.24
CA GLU A 242 -29.57 6.35 -5.81
C GLU A 242 -29.32 5.19 -6.79
N GLU A 243 -29.06 5.45 -8.07
CA GLU A 243 -28.71 4.38 -9.00
C GLU A 243 -27.23 3.94 -8.89
N ARG A 244 -26.33 4.81 -8.41
CA ARG A 244 -24.90 4.48 -8.20
C ARG A 244 -24.61 3.83 -6.85
N LYS A 245 -25.59 3.75 -5.93
CA LYS A 245 -25.46 3.01 -4.66
C LYS A 245 -25.54 1.48 -4.82
N LYS A 246 -25.76 0.96 -6.02
CA LYS A 246 -25.85 -0.48 -6.27
C LYS A 246 -24.53 -1.17 -6.65
N ILE A 247 -23.40 -0.43 -6.77
CA ILE A 247 -22.11 -1.01 -7.20
C ILE A 247 -21.02 -1.03 -6.10
N ASP A 248 -21.23 -0.39 -4.93
CA ASP A 248 -20.25 -0.44 -3.82
C ASP A 248 -20.90 -0.79 -2.46
N HIS A 249 -21.28 -2.06 -2.35
CA HIS A 249 -21.31 -2.83 -1.10
C HIS A 249 -20.36 -4.00 -1.40
N SER A 250 -19.32 -4.33 -0.64
CA SER A 250 -19.20 -4.30 0.81
C SER A 250 -17.78 -4.73 1.20
N VAL A 251 -17.00 -3.91 1.88
CA VAL A 251 -16.08 -4.49 2.89
C VAL A 251 -16.22 -3.70 4.17
N LYS A 252 -17.00 -4.26 5.08
CA LYS A 252 -17.17 -3.79 6.45
C LYS A 252 -15.81 -3.84 7.13
N ILE A 253 -15.22 -2.67 7.38
CA ILE A 253 -13.94 -2.56 8.10
C ILE A 253 -14.07 -3.18 9.50
N SER A 254 -13.16 -4.12 9.81
CA SER A 254 -13.13 -4.84 11.08
C SER A 254 -12.79 -3.93 12.25
N ARG A 255 -13.17 -4.30 13.49
CA ARG A 255 -12.84 -3.50 14.68
C ARG A 255 -11.33 -3.51 14.93
N SER A 256 -10.68 -4.63 14.66
CA SER A 256 -9.23 -4.82 14.79
C SER A 256 -8.48 -3.89 13.84
N ARG A 257 -8.94 -3.76 12.59
CA ARG A 257 -8.34 -2.84 11.63
C ARG A 257 -8.52 -1.38 12.03
N LYS A 258 -9.71 -0.99 12.53
CA LYS A 258 -9.92 0.37 13.07
C LYS A 258 -8.97 0.65 14.23
N ARG A 259 -8.85 -0.29 15.16
CA ARG A 259 -7.98 -0.15 16.32
C ARG A 259 -6.50 -0.10 15.95
N ALA A 260 -6.08 -0.85 14.93
CA ALA A 260 -4.71 -0.76 14.40
C ALA A 260 -4.41 0.64 13.85
N LEU A 261 -5.37 1.22 13.12
CA LEU A 261 -5.26 2.59 12.60
C LEU A 261 -5.27 3.64 13.72
N GLU A 262 -6.13 3.49 14.72
CA GLU A 262 -6.21 4.40 15.89
C GLU A 262 -4.93 4.38 16.74
N LEU A 263 -4.31 3.19 16.89
CA LEU A 263 -3.03 3.03 17.59
C LEU A 263 -1.82 3.49 16.75
N GLY A 264 -2.02 3.92 15.50
CA GLY A 264 -0.93 4.36 14.63
C GLY A 264 0.03 3.24 14.22
N ILE A 265 -0.44 2.00 14.19
CA ILE A 265 0.39 0.84 13.82
C ILE A 265 0.78 0.94 12.35
N GLU A 266 2.08 0.94 12.08
CA GLU A 266 2.64 1.02 10.73
C GLU A 266 2.09 -0.12 9.85
N SER A 267 1.61 0.23 8.65
CA SER A 267 1.05 -0.73 7.70
C SER A 267 2.05 -0.99 6.59
N ASN A 268 2.46 -2.25 6.42
CA ASN A 268 3.34 -2.70 5.35
C ASN A 268 2.56 -3.63 4.40
N PRO A 269 2.14 -3.14 3.21
CA PRO A 269 1.30 -3.90 2.30
C PRO A 269 1.85 -5.29 1.94
N VAL A 270 1.05 -6.33 2.15
CA VAL A 270 1.40 -7.69 1.72
C VAL A 270 1.35 -7.80 0.20
N ARG A 271 2.34 -8.48 -0.39
CA ARG A 271 2.42 -8.70 -1.85
C ARG A 271 1.99 -10.12 -2.18
N ARG A 272 1.25 -10.31 -3.28
CA ARG A 272 1.00 -11.66 -3.81
C ARG A 272 2.32 -12.30 -4.26
N GLN A 273 2.48 -13.57 -3.95
CA GLN A 273 3.60 -14.38 -4.41
C GLN A 273 3.33 -14.84 -5.84
N LEU A 274 4.36 -14.79 -6.68
CA LEU A 274 4.29 -15.24 -8.08
C LEU A 274 4.15 -16.77 -8.18
N LEU A 275 4.69 -17.49 -7.19
CA LEU A 275 4.66 -18.96 -7.11
C LEU A 275 4.31 -19.36 -5.66
N PRO A 276 3.46 -20.39 -5.45
CA PRO A 276 3.17 -20.91 -4.12
C PRO A 276 4.43 -21.53 -3.50
N LYS A 277 4.68 -21.26 -2.22
CA LYS A 277 5.78 -21.87 -1.46
C LYS A 277 5.36 -23.23 -0.91
N SER A 278 6.33 -24.14 -0.80
CA SER A 278 6.15 -25.37 -0.02
C SER A 278 5.95 -25.05 1.46
N GLU A 279 5.23 -25.92 2.16
CA GLU A 279 4.97 -25.79 3.60
C GLU A 279 6.27 -25.65 4.41
N GLU A 280 7.26 -26.49 4.11
CA GLU A 280 8.59 -26.46 4.74
C GLU A 280 9.26 -25.08 4.58
N LYS A 281 9.13 -24.46 3.40
CA LYS A 281 9.70 -23.13 3.14
C LYS A 281 8.95 -22.05 3.92
N ILE A 282 7.63 -22.15 4.01
CA ILE A 282 6.81 -21.22 4.84
C ILE A 282 7.22 -21.35 6.30
N ILE A 283 7.30 -22.59 6.82
CA ILE A 283 7.72 -22.86 8.21
C ILE A 283 9.10 -22.28 8.44
N LYS A 284 10.08 -22.52 7.56
CA LYS A 284 11.44 -21.98 7.71
C LYS A 284 11.50 -20.44 7.72
N GLU A 285 10.66 -19.78 6.94
CA GLU A 285 10.65 -18.31 6.85
C GLU A 285 9.92 -17.63 8.03
N VAL A 286 8.83 -18.23 8.50
CA VAL A 286 7.98 -17.72 9.60
C VAL A 286 8.53 -18.12 10.97
N SER A 287 9.12 -19.32 11.08
CA SER A 287 9.65 -19.84 12.34
C SER A 287 10.94 -19.15 12.79
N GLY A 288 11.21 -19.28 14.08
CA GLY A 288 12.43 -18.76 14.73
C GLY A 288 12.17 -18.52 16.20
N GLY A 289 13.13 -18.80 17.08
CA GLY A 289 13.00 -18.54 18.51
C GLY A 289 12.80 -17.04 18.75
N ASP A 290 11.66 -16.66 19.33
CA ASP A 290 11.40 -15.29 19.75
C ASP A 290 11.18 -15.26 21.27
N ALA A 291 11.67 -14.20 21.91
CA ALA A 291 11.54 -13.93 23.33
C ALA A 291 10.38 -12.95 23.64
N THR A 292 9.64 -12.48 22.64
CA THR A 292 8.51 -11.54 22.84
C THR A 292 7.21 -12.26 23.24
N LYS A 293 6.49 -11.71 24.22
CA LYS A 293 5.16 -12.22 24.63
C LYS A 293 4.11 -11.85 23.57
N GLY A 294 3.30 -12.82 23.15
CA GLY A 294 2.14 -12.59 22.26
C GLY A 294 2.37 -12.91 20.78
N SER A 295 3.60 -13.18 20.35
CA SER A 295 3.95 -13.41 18.93
C SER A 295 3.40 -14.73 18.34
N CYS A 296 2.85 -15.63 19.17
CA CYS A 296 2.30 -16.90 18.70
C CYS A 296 1.12 -16.71 17.73
N SER A 297 0.26 -15.73 18.01
CA SER A 297 -0.89 -15.41 17.16
C SER A 297 -0.46 -14.80 15.82
N SER A 298 0.49 -13.86 15.84
CA SER A 298 1.01 -13.24 14.62
C SER A 298 1.72 -14.24 13.73
N ALA A 299 2.51 -15.16 14.31
CA ALA A 299 3.19 -16.22 13.57
C ALA A 299 2.21 -17.16 12.89
N ALA A 300 1.13 -17.55 13.59
CA ALA A 300 0.08 -18.37 13.01
C ALA A 300 -0.69 -17.64 11.89
N PHE A 301 -1.01 -16.35 12.05
CA PHE A 301 -1.64 -15.57 10.96
C PHE A 301 -0.69 -15.36 9.77
N ALA A 302 0.60 -15.15 9.99
CA ALA A 302 1.60 -15.06 8.93
C ALA A 302 1.72 -16.37 8.15
N TYR A 303 1.65 -17.52 8.83
CA TYR A 303 1.60 -18.83 8.16
C TYR A 303 0.38 -18.94 7.24
N ILE A 304 -0.82 -18.58 7.73
CA ILE A 304 -2.06 -18.60 6.93
C ILE A 304 -1.96 -17.67 5.73
N GLY A 305 -1.43 -16.45 5.92
CA GLY A 305 -1.21 -15.51 4.82
C GLY A 305 -0.27 -16.06 3.74
N ASN A 306 0.80 -16.75 4.14
CA ASN A 306 1.72 -17.39 3.20
C ASN A 306 1.08 -18.58 2.47
N LYS A 307 0.29 -19.41 3.16
CA LYS A 307 -0.50 -20.49 2.52
C LYS A 307 -1.54 -19.93 1.53
N ALA A 308 -2.11 -18.76 1.83
CA ALA A 308 -3.02 -18.04 0.94
C ALA A 308 -2.33 -17.34 -0.26
N GLY A 309 -1.00 -17.48 -0.41
CA GLY A 309 -0.26 -16.93 -1.54
C GLY A 309 0.24 -15.50 -1.35
N TYR A 310 0.31 -14.99 -0.12
CA TYR A 310 0.86 -13.67 0.19
C TYR A 310 2.24 -13.76 0.83
N LYS A 311 3.15 -12.82 0.53
CA LYS A 311 4.43 -12.71 1.24
C LYS A 311 4.19 -11.93 2.54
N VAL A 312 4.10 -12.66 3.64
CA VAL A 312 3.91 -12.08 4.99
C VAL A 312 5.11 -12.45 5.85
N LEU A 313 5.80 -11.42 6.34
CA LEU A 313 6.87 -11.55 7.32
C LEU A 313 6.29 -11.29 8.71
N ASP A 314 6.35 -12.28 9.60
CA ASP A 314 5.84 -12.19 10.98
C ASP A 314 6.42 -10.98 11.74
N PHE A 315 5.57 -10.33 12.53
CA PHE A 315 5.90 -9.22 13.41
C PHE A 315 6.23 -9.74 14.80
N ARG A 316 7.47 -9.51 15.21
CA ARG A 316 7.99 -9.90 16.51
C ARG A 316 8.21 -8.64 17.35
N GLY A 317 7.24 -8.33 18.21
CA GLY A 317 7.31 -7.28 19.24
C GLY A 317 6.81 -5.88 18.83
N GLY A 318 6.02 -5.22 19.69
CA GLY A 318 5.45 -3.88 19.48
C GLY A 318 3.90 -3.87 19.47
N ASP A 319 3.29 -2.71 19.18
CA ASP A 319 1.83 -2.50 19.29
C ASP A 319 1.00 -3.43 18.39
N SER A 320 1.54 -3.84 17.23
CA SER A 320 0.90 -4.84 16.36
C SER A 320 0.80 -6.21 17.03
N CYS A 321 1.93 -6.72 17.55
CA CYS A 321 1.94 -7.97 18.32
C CYS A 321 0.95 -7.91 19.48
N HIS A 322 0.94 -6.81 20.24
CA HIS A 322 0.02 -6.63 21.35
C HIS A 322 -1.45 -6.64 20.93
N LEU A 323 -1.80 -5.95 19.83
CA LEU A 323 -3.18 -5.91 19.34
C LEU A 323 -3.66 -7.30 18.92
N PHE A 324 -2.90 -7.97 18.05
CA PHE A 324 -3.30 -9.26 17.47
C PHE A 324 -3.21 -10.42 18.47
N ALA A 325 -2.43 -10.29 19.55
CA ALA A 325 -2.43 -11.25 20.65
C ALA A 325 -3.67 -11.18 21.54
N THR A 326 -4.50 -10.12 21.44
CA THR A 326 -5.68 -9.99 22.30
C THR A 326 -6.81 -10.93 21.86
N ASN A 327 -7.50 -11.54 22.84
CA ASN A 327 -8.74 -12.29 22.59
C ASN A 327 -9.80 -11.48 21.84
N GLY A 328 -9.81 -10.15 22.02
CA GLY A 328 -10.71 -9.25 21.29
C GLY A 328 -10.44 -9.24 19.79
N ALA A 329 -9.17 -9.10 19.39
CA ALA A 329 -8.78 -9.12 17.99
C ALA A 329 -9.00 -10.50 17.36
N ILE A 330 -8.63 -11.58 18.07
CA ILE A 330 -8.83 -12.95 17.57
C ILE A 330 -10.32 -13.25 17.37
N LYS A 331 -11.20 -12.81 18.30
CA LYS A 331 -12.66 -12.93 18.14
C LYS A 331 -13.17 -12.14 16.94
N ASP A 332 -12.66 -10.92 16.73
CA ASP A 332 -13.09 -10.08 15.62
C ASP A 332 -12.68 -10.71 14.28
N ILE A 333 -11.47 -11.31 14.20
CA ILE A 333 -11.01 -12.08 13.03
C ILE A 333 -11.86 -13.33 12.80
N ALA A 334 -12.18 -14.07 13.88
CA ALA A 334 -13.03 -15.26 13.81
C ALA A 334 -14.45 -14.95 13.29
N ASN A 335 -14.96 -13.75 13.56
CA ASN A 335 -16.31 -13.31 13.16
C ASN A 335 -16.33 -12.50 11.84
N LEU A 336 -15.24 -12.52 11.06
CA LEU A 336 -15.24 -11.91 9.74
C LEU A 336 -16.23 -12.64 8.81
N ASP A 337 -16.85 -11.88 7.91
CA ASP A 337 -17.84 -12.43 6.99
C ASP A 337 -17.20 -13.49 6.06
N GLY A 338 -17.85 -14.64 5.93
CA GLY A 338 -17.33 -15.78 5.16
C GLY A 338 -16.19 -16.58 5.83
N VAL A 339 -15.75 -16.24 7.04
CA VAL A 339 -14.78 -17.03 7.80
C VAL A 339 -15.51 -18.09 8.61
N LYS A 340 -15.11 -19.36 8.47
CA LYS A 340 -15.64 -20.45 9.31
C LYS A 340 -14.85 -20.53 10.61
N SER A 341 -15.52 -20.34 11.72
CA SER A 341 -14.91 -20.40 13.06
C SER A 341 -15.86 -20.96 14.10
N MET A 342 -15.30 -21.38 15.23
CA MET A 342 -16.03 -21.83 16.41
C MET A 342 -15.42 -21.18 17.65
N ILE A 343 -16.26 -20.63 18.52
CA ILE A 343 -15.84 -19.99 19.76
C ILE A 343 -16.59 -20.66 20.92
N ILE A 344 -15.83 -21.25 21.85
CA ILE A 344 -16.38 -21.87 23.06
C ILE A 344 -15.87 -21.08 24.26
N ASN A 345 -16.78 -20.44 24.99
CA ASN A 345 -16.48 -19.87 26.29
C ASN A 345 -16.64 -20.97 27.34
N HIS A 346 -15.61 -21.18 28.16
CA HIS A 346 -15.65 -22.21 29.19
C HIS A 346 -14.72 -21.84 30.34
N THR A 347 -14.97 -22.40 31.53
CA THR A 347 -14.10 -22.21 32.69
C THR A 347 -12.86 -23.10 32.65
N ASN A 348 -12.88 -24.18 31.86
CA ASN A 348 -11.82 -25.16 31.67
C ASN A 348 -11.39 -25.22 30.19
N ASP A 349 -10.16 -24.79 29.90
CA ASP A 349 -9.62 -24.71 28.54
C ASP A 349 -9.42 -26.08 27.91
N ILE A 350 -9.06 -27.10 28.70
CA ILE A 350 -8.81 -28.46 28.21
C ILE A 350 -10.12 -29.06 27.68
N SER A 351 -11.21 -28.89 28.42
CA SER A 351 -12.53 -29.38 27.99
C SER A 351 -13.01 -28.65 26.75
N ALA A 352 -12.87 -27.32 26.69
CA ALA A 352 -13.25 -26.54 25.51
C ALA A 352 -12.41 -26.91 24.29
N THR A 353 -11.10 -27.06 24.45
CA THR A 353 -10.19 -27.44 23.35
C THR A 353 -10.53 -28.82 22.80
N LYS A 354 -10.85 -29.80 23.66
CA LYS A 354 -11.30 -31.12 23.20
C LYS A 354 -12.56 -31.02 22.34
N GLN A 355 -13.51 -30.17 22.71
CA GLN A 355 -14.72 -29.96 21.90
C GLN A 355 -14.40 -29.33 20.55
N LEU A 356 -13.56 -28.27 20.52
CA LEU A 356 -13.11 -27.62 19.29
C LEU A 356 -12.40 -28.60 18.35
N VAL A 357 -11.44 -29.35 18.88
CA VAL A 357 -10.62 -30.27 18.09
C VAL A 357 -11.42 -31.47 17.57
N ASN A 358 -12.44 -31.92 18.30
CA ASN A 358 -13.35 -32.96 17.82
C ASN A 358 -14.16 -32.52 16.59
N ALA A 359 -14.49 -31.22 16.50
CA ALA A 359 -15.20 -30.65 15.36
C ALA A 359 -14.32 -30.42 14.11
N MET A 360 -13.00 -30.63 14.21
CA MET A 360 -12.09 -30.49 13.07
C MET A 360 -12.30 -31.62 12.06
N GLU A 361 -12.35 -31.23 10.78
CA GLU A 361 -12.29 -32.14 9.64
C GLU A 361 -10.86 -32.68 9.43
N LEU A 362 -10.76 -33.87 8.81
CA LEU A 362 -9.48 -34.50 8.48
C LEU A 362 -8.70 -33.67 7.44
N ASP A 363 -7.38 -33.63 7.60
CA ASP A 363 -6.40 -32.98 6.72
C ASP A 363 -6.61 -31.49 6.45
N LYS A 364 -7.48 -30.84 7.22
CA LYS A 364 -7.64 -29.38 7.23
C LYS A 364 -6.81 -28.74 8.34
N GLU A 365 -6.30 -27.56 8.04
CA GLU A 365 -5.57 -26.72 8.99
C GLU A 365 -6.50 -25.69 9.62
N TYR A 366 -6.34 -25.47 10.92
CA TYR A 366 -7.10 -24.52 11.69
C TYR A 366 -6.18 -23.68 12.57
N TYR A 367 -6.50 -22.41 12.74
CA TYR A 367 -5.93 -21.59 13.80
C TYR A 367 -6.64 -21.92 15.12
N LEU A 368 -5.90 -22.32 16.14
CA LEU A 368 -6.41 -22.57 17.50
C LEU A 368 -5.80 -21.56 18.47
N ALA A 369 -6.63 -20.80 19.18
CA ALA A 369 -6.23 -20.01 20.35
C ALA A 369 -6.92 -20.53 21.62
N THR A 370 -6.12 -21.01 22.57
CA THR A 370 -6.58 -21.55 23.86
C THR A 370 -5.54 -21.31 24.94
N GLY A 371 -5.99 -21.17 26.20
CA GLY A 371 -5.12 -20.87 27.33
C GLY A 371 -4.44 -19.51 27.15
N GLY A 372 -3.12 -19.52 26.93
CA GLY A 372 -2.29 -18.36 26.66
C GLY A 372 -1.50 -18.45 25.36
N HIS A 373 -1.87 -19.34 24.43
CA HIS A 373 -1.13 -19.58 23.19
C HIS A 373 -2.05 -19.70 21.98
N ALA A 374 -1.47 -19.49 20.80
CA ALA A 374 -2.12 -19.69 19.52
C ALA A 374 -1.19 -20.41 18.55
N ALA A 375 -1.72 -21.41 17.83
CA ALA A 375 -0.97 -22.19 16.85
C ALA A 375 -1.88 -22.71 15.74
N ILE A 376 -1.28 -23.15 14.63
CA ILE A 376 -2.00 -23.92 13.62
C ILE A 376 -2.13 -25.37 14.10
N VAL A 377 -3.30 -25.97 13.94
CA VAL A 377 -3.57 -27.36 14.27
C VAL A 377 -4.18 -28.08 13.08
N LYS A 378 -3.90 -29.38 12.95
CA LYS A 378 -4.50 -30.25 11.95
C LYS A 378 -4.84 -31.60 12.54
N LYS A 379 -5.88 -32.24 12.01
CA LYS A 379 -6.31 -33.58 12.41
C LYS A 379 -5.93 -34.56 11.31
N THR A 380 -5.13 -35.57 11.64
CA THR A 380 -4.83 -36.70 10.75
C THR A 380 -5.66 -37.91 11.18
N GLU A 381 -5.58 -39.01 10.43
CA GLU A 381 -6.29 -40.25 10.78
C GLU A 381 -5.90 -40.79 12.17
N ASN A 382 -4.66 -40.57 12.59
CA ASN A 382 -4.09 -41.18 13.79
C ASN A 382 -3.98 -40.22 14.97
N GLU A 383 -3.81 -38.92 14.73
CA GLU A 383 -3.58 -37.95 15.80
C GLU A 383 -3.93 -36.51 15.42
N ILE A 384 -4.00 -35.65 16.43
CA ILE A 384 -4.06 -34.20 16.24
C ILE A 384 -2.66 -33.65 16.42
N GLN A 385 -2.26 -32.78 15.49
CA GLN A 385 -0.96 -32.13 15.50
C GLN A 385 -1.12 -30.62 15.61
N TYR A 386 -0.15 -29.94 16.20
CA TYR A 386 -0.01 -28.49 16.18
C TYR A 386 1.32 -28.11 15.53
N LEU A 387 1.34 -26.97 14.84
CA LEU A 387 2.51 -26.42 14.20
C LEU A 387 3.28 -25.55 15.20
N GLU A 388 4.42 -26.05 15.65
CA GLU A 388 5.34 -25.29 16.47
C GLU A 388 6.21 -24.39 15.58
N LEU A 389 6.09 -23.07 15.74
CA LEU A 389 6.86 -22.07 14.98
C LEU A 389 7.88 -21.31 15.86
N GLN A 390 7.80 -21.48 17.17
CA GLN A 390 8.50 -20.67 18.17
C GLN A 390 9.35 -21.52 19.12
N HIS A 391 9.76 -22.73 18.70
CA HIS A 391 10.72 -23.50 19.48
C HIS A 391 12.09 -22.83 19.43
N PRO A 392 12.82 -22.69 20.55
CA PRO A 392 14.17 -22.10 20.58
C PRO A 392 15.23 -22.90 19.79
N VAL A 393 14.89 -24.09 19.30
CA VAL A 393 15.80 -25.00 18.60
C VAL A 393 15.25 -25.17 17.19
N SER A 394 16.00 -24.72 16.17
CA SER A 394 15.52 -24.66 14.79
C SER A 394 15.06 -26.01 14.22
N GLY A 395 15.56 -27.14 14.75
CA GLY A 395 15.16 -28.49 14.34
C GLY A 395 13.91 -29.04 15.02
N LYS A 396 13.28 -28.29 15.94
CA LYS A 396 12.06 -28.70 16.65
C LYS A 396 10.81 -27.94 16.19
N ASN A 397 10.97 -26.95 15.30
CA ASN A 397 9.85 -26.30 14.63
C ASN A 397 9.25 -27.24 13.58
N GLY A 398 7.93 -27.27 13.48
CA GLY A 398 7.20 -28.20 12.62
C GLY A 398 5.96 -28.77 13.32
N PHE A 399 5.27 -29.68 12.64
CA PHE A 399 4.10 -30.34 13.21
C PHE A 399 4.52 -31.33 14.31
N GLN A 400 3.94 -31.13 15.49
CA GLN A 400 4.16 -31.93 16.68
C GLN A 400 2.82 -32.44 17.19
N LYS A 401 2.82 -33.57 17.91
CA LYS A 401 1.60 -34.11 18.51
C LYS A 401 0.97 -33.14 19.51
N LEU A 402 -0.34 -32.93 19.42
CA LEU A 402 -1.12 -32.14 20.36
C LEU A 402 -1.81 -33.06 21.37
N ASP A 403 -1.27 -33.14 22.57
CA ASP A 403 -1.83 -33.93 23.68
C ASP A 403 -2.14 -33.06 24.92
N SER A 404 -2.65 -33.70 25.98
CA SER A 404 -2.98 -32.98 27.22
C SER A 404 -1.75 -32.40 27.93
N TYR A 405 -0.55 -32.94 27.69
CA TYR A 405 0.69 -32.41 28.25
C TYR A 405 1.08 -31.11 27.54
N VAL A 406 1.01 -31.09 26.20
CA VAL A 406 1.25 -29.89 25.39
C VAL A 406 0.23 -28.80 25.70
N LEU A 407 -1.06 -29.14 25.84
CA LEU A 407 -2.09 -28.15 26.19
C LEU A 407 -1.78 -27.46 27.52
N ARG A 408 -1.34 -28.20 28.54
CA ARG A 408 -1.00 -27.61 29.84
C ARG A 408 0.30 -26.81 29.81
N ASN A 409 1.37 -27.39 29.27
CA ASN A 409 2.72 -26.83 29.41
C ASN A 409 3.08 -25.84 28.30
N ARG A 410 2.63 -26.08 27.05
CA ARG A 410 2.92 -25.21 25.92
C ARG A 410 1.83 -24.17 25.71
N PHE A 411 0.56 -24.57 25.78
CA PHE A 411 -0.56 -23.65 25.58
C PHE A 411 -1.01 -22.94 26.86
N GLY A 412 -0.57 -23.40 28.04
CA GLY A 412 -0.97 -22.80 29.32
C GLY A 412 -2.45 -23.01 29.65
N CYS A 413 -3.11 -24.02 29.07
CA CYS A 413 -4.50 -24.34 29.32
C CYS A 413 -4.73 -24.68 30.79
N LYS A 414 -5.74 -24.06 31.39
CA LYS A 414 -6.12 -24.30 32.79
C LYS A 414 -7.35 -25.21 32.88
N GLN A 415 -7.39 -26.04 33.91
CA GLN A 415 -8.56 -26.85 34.25
C GLN A 415 -9.68 -26.02 34.90
N SER A 416 -9.36 -24.84 35.42
CA SER A 416 -10.35 -23.88 35.91
C SER A 416 -9.76 -22.46 35.93
N HIS A 417 -10.47 -21.49 35.38
CA HIS A 417 -10.21 -20.06 35.56
C HIS A 417 -11.00 -19.54 36.74
N THR A 418 -10.30 -19.09 37.78
CA THR A 418 -10.88 -18.55 39.01
C THR A 418 -10.15 -17.26 39.39
N SER A 419 -10.90 -16.22 39.73
CA SER A 419 -10.38 -14.95 40.24
C SER A 419 -11.25 -14.48 41.40
N TYR A 420 -10.64 -14.08 42.52
CA TYR A 420 -11.33 -13.72 43.77
C TYR A 420 -12.38 -14.78 44.20
N GLY A 421 -12.06 -16.06 44.05
CA GLY A 421 -12.94 -17.18 44.41
C GLY A 421 -14.12 -17.42 43.46
N ARG A 422 -14.28 -16.63 42.39
CA ARG A 422 -15.33 -16.81 41.39
C ARG A 422 -14.76 -17.39 40.11
N LYS A 423 -15.42 -18.44 39.60
CA LYS A 423 -15.11 -18.99 38.28
C LYS A 423 -15.58 -18.04 37.19
N PHE A 424 -14.79 -17.88 36.15
CA PHE A 424 -15.16 -17.08 34.98
C PHE A 424 -14.80 -17.83 33.71
N GLU A 425 -15.58 -17.60 32.66
CA GLU A 425 -15.36 -18.23 31.37
C GLU A 425 -14.39 -17.42 30.52
N VAL A 426 -13.51 -18.13 29.82
CA VAL A 426 -12.61 -17.54 28.84
C VAL A 426 -12.88 -18.13 27.46
N PRO A 427 -12.65 -17.36 26.38
CA PRO A 427 -12.87 -17.86 25.04
C PRO A 427 -11.75 -18.80 24.59
N ASN A 428 -12.16 -19.88 23.94
CA ASN A 428 -11.31 -20.79 23.18
C ASN A 428 -11.81 -20.73 21.73
N ILE A 429 -10.90 -20.46 20.78
CA ILE A 429 -11.26 -20.05 19.43
C ILE A 429 -10.58 -20.97 18.42
N LEU A 430 -11.37 -21.50 17.49
CA LEU A 430 -10.90 -22.28 16.34
C LEU A 430 -11.36 -21.60 15.05
N ILE A 431 -10.46 -21.41 14.08
CA ILE A 431 -10.75 -20.77 12.79
C ILE A 431 -10.21 -21.64 11.67
N GLU A 432 -11.02 -21.98 10.65
CA GLU A 432 -10.57 -22.74 9.48
C GLU A 432 -9.59 -21.88 8.65
N ALA A 433 -8.34 -22.36 8.49
CA ALA A 433 -7.26 -21.56 7.90
C ALA A 433 -7.53 -21.18 6.44
N GLU A 434 -8.16 -22.07 5.66
CA GLU A 434 -8.45 -21.82 4.25
C GLU A 434 -9.51 -20.74 4.05
N SER A 435 -10.62 -20.77 4.81
CA SER A 435 -11.66 -19.75 4.71
C SER A 435 -11.15 -18.39 5.19
N LEU A 436 -10.34 -18.35 6.24
CA LEU A 436 -9.66 -17.14 6.67
C LEU A 436 -8.68 -16.63 5.61
N GLY A 437 -7.89 -17.52 5.02
CA GLY A 437 -6.94 -17.21 3.96
C GLY A 437 -7.58 -16.66 2.67
N LYS A 438 -8.87 -16.90 2.43
CA LYS A 438 -9.62 -16.34 1.29
C LYS A 438 -10.26 -14.98 1.58
N ASN A 439 -10.32 -14.57 2.85
CA ASN A 439 -11.04 -13.37 3.27
C ASN A 439 -10.26 -12.07 2.96
N GLU A 440 -10.90 -11.13 2.25
CA GLU A 440 -10.26 -9.87 1.84
C GLU A 440 -9.93 -8.94 3.01
N GLU A 441 -10.76 -8.90 4.05
CA GLU A 441 -10.50 -8.07 5.23
C GLU A 441 -9.35 -8.64 6.06
N PHE A 442 -9.21 -9.97 6.11
CA PHE A 442 -8.03 -10.62 6.67
C PHE A 442 -6.75 -10.25 5.89
N HIS A 443 -6.77 -10.18 4.56
CA HIS A 443 -5.61 -9.71 3.78
C HIS A 443 -5.20 -8.29 4.14
N ARG A 444 -6.17 -7.42 4.43
CA ARG A 444 -5.91 -6.05 4.87
C ARG A 444 -5.37 -5.99 6.30
N LEU A 445 -5.78 -6.91 7.17
CA LEU A 445 -5.20 -7.07 8.51
C LEU A 445 -3.76 -7.58 8.46
N LEU A 446 -3.44 -8.45 7.51
CA LEU A 446 -2.07 -8.93 7.30
C LEU A 446 -1.08 -7.78 6.99
N ASN A 447 -1.53 -6.65 6.45
CA ASN A 447 -0.67 -5.48 6.25
C ASN A 447 -0.12 -4.92 7.57
N PHE A 448 -0.83 -5.08 8.68
CA PHE A 448 -0.38 -4.63 10.00
C PHE A 448 0.45 -5.71 10.71
N ILE A 449 0.33 -6.97 10.29
CA ILE A 449 1.15 -8.10 10.78
C ILE A 449 2.46 -8.21 10.00
N ASN A 450 2.49 -7.73 8.75
CA ASN A 450 3.66 -7.79 7.89
C ASN A 450 4.70 -6.76 8.32
N THR A 451 5.94 -7.20 8.55
CA THR A 451 7.03 -6.31 9.02
C THR A 451 8.10 -6.15 7.94
N SER A 452 8.78 -5.01 7.94
CA SER A 452 10.00 -4.87 7.12
C SER A 452 11.11 -5.78 7.67
N GLN A 453 11.96 -6.28 6.77
CA GLN A 453 12.97 -7.30 7.12
C GLN A 453 14.00 -6.79 8.15
N ASP A 454 14.28 -5.50 8.12
CA ASP A 454 15.15 -4.74 9.02
C ASP A 454 14.55 -4.47 10.41
N LYS A 455 13.21 -4.57 10.55
CA LYS A 455 12.49 -4.39 11.83
C LYS A 455 12.09 -5.73 12.48
N GLN A 456 12.47 -6.87 11.91
CA GLN A 456 12.21 -8.18 12.52
C GLN A 456 13.07 -8.37 13.78
N GLN A 457 12.44 -8.43 14.96
CA GLN A 457 13.12 -8.85 16.19
C GLN A 457 13.19 -10.39 16.24
N LYS A 458 14.04 -10.98 15.40
CA LYS A 458 14.38 -12.41 15.51
C LYS A 458 15.46 -12.57 16.59
N GLY A 459 15.24 -13.45 17.57
CA GLY A 459 16.24 -13.73 18.59
C GLY A 459 17.54 -14.23 17.95
N VAL A 460 18.67 -13.60 18.31
CA VAL A 460 19.99 -13.90 17.70
C VAL A 460 20.53 -15.27 18.15
N ASN A 461 20.11 -15.77 19.31
CA ASN A 461 20.39 -17.12 19.78
C ASN A 461 19.29 -17.51 20.79
N GLY A 462 18.63 -18.65 20.59
CA GLY A 462 17.60 -19.17 21.47
C GLY A 462 18.15 -19.63 22.83
N HIS A 463 18.47 -18.68 23.72
CA HIS A 463 18.69 -18.94 25.13
C HIS A 463 17.76 -18.10 26.00
N VAL A 464 17.08 -18.80 26.90
CA VAL A 464 16.19 -18.25 27.94
C VAL A 464 17.02 -17.46 28.95
N ARG A 465 16.49 -16.31 29.39
CA ARG A 465 16.66 -15.88 30.78
C ARG A 465 15.37 -16.09 31.53
#